data_AF-A0A432XJR0-F1
#
_entry.id   AF-A0A432XJR0-F1
#
_cell.length_a   1.000
_cell.length_b   1.000
_cell.length_c   1.000
_cell.angle_alpha   90.00
_cell.angle_beta   90.00
_cell.angle_gamma   90.00
#
_symmetry.space_group_name_H-M   'P 1'
#
loop_
_entity.id
_entity.type
_entity.pdbx_description
1 polymer ?
#
loop_
_entity_poly.entity_id
_entity_poly.type
_entity_poly.pdbx_seq_one_letter_code
_entity_poly.pdbx_strand_id
1 'polypeptide(L)'
;MKHEPSDIISDILMAHATSNRMPFMGYSQISIVRALEQGVDARIVEQLKSYILFSIQCQTLGLSETSLKRKIKLNKKLSPKQADNLLQLTISWHALINFFNHDRQLLSSWLYTDLPALDGTTPASMLSTNFG
;
A
#
# COMPACT_ATOMS: atom_id res chain seq x y z
N MET A 1 3.96 -19.56 -17.41
CA MET A 1 3.09 -18.43 -17.78
C MET A 1 3.93 -17.16 -17.72
N LYS A 2 3.87 -16.28 -18.72
CA LYS A 2 4.47 -14.94 -18.62
C LYS A 2 3.48 -14.07 -17.85
N HIS A 3 3.79 -13.71 -16.61
CA HIS A 3 3.00 -12.73 -15.86
C HIS A 3 3.26 -11.34 -16.44
N GLU A 4 2.20 -10.54 -16.64
CA GLU A 4 2.40 -9.14 -17.00
C GLU A 4 3.06 -8.41 -15.81
N PRO A 5 3.89 -7.39 -16.07
CA PRO A 5 4.55 -6.65 -14.98
C PRO A 5 3.56 -6.05 -13.97
N SER A 6 2.36 -5.65 -14.41
CA SER A 6 1.30 -5.18 -13.50
C SER A 6 0.79 -6.29 -12.54
N ASP A 7 0.81 -7.55 -12.97
CA ASP A 7 0.37 -8.68 -12.15
C ASP A 7 1.40 -8.99 -11.07
N ILE A 8 2.70 -8.92 -11.41
CA ILE A 8 3.82 -9.13 -10.48
C ILE A 8 3.70 -8.19 -9.27
N ILE A 9 3.45 -6.91 -9.50
CA ILE A 9 3.34 -5.94 -8.40
C ILE A 9 2.03 -6.10 -7.64
N SER A 10 0.93 -6.39 -8.34
CA SER A 10 -0.35 -6.65 -7.68
C SER A 10 -0.25 -7.83 -6.71
N ASP A 11 0.41 -8.91 -7.11
CA ASP A 11 0.69 -10.07 -6.28
C ASP A 11 1.52 -9.72 -5.04
N ILE A 12 2.58 -8.94 -5.20
CA ILE A 12 3.45 -8.49 -4.10
C ILE A 12 2.66 -7.62 -3.12
N LEU A 13 1.90 -6.64 -3.63
CA LEU A 13 1.07 -5.75 -2.81
C LEU A 13 0.07 -6.54 -1.97
N MET A 14 -0.59 -7.53 -2.58
CA MET A 14 -1.57 -8.38 -1.89
C MET A 14 -0.91 -9.31 -0.86
N ALA A 15 0.25 -9.88 -1.17
CA ALA A 15 1.00 -10.71 -0.23
C ALA A 15 1.36 -9.91 1.04
N HIS A 16 1.85 -8.68 0.87
CA HIS A 16 2.16 -7.81 2.00
C HIS A 16 0.91 -7.41 2.80
N ALA A 17 -0.15 -6.96 2.13
CA ALA A 17 -1.37 -6.50 2.78
C ALA A 17 -2.10 -7.61 3.57
N THR A 18 -2.05 -8.85 3.09
CA THR A 18 -2.71 -10.00 3.72
C THR A 18 -1.97 -10.58 4.92
N SER A 19 -0.72 -10.17 5.16
CA SER A 19 0.18 -10.79 6.14
C SER A 19 0.45 -12.29 5.92
N ASN A 20 0.12 -12.83 4.75
CA ASN A 20 0.55 -14.17 4.42
C ASN A 20 2.07 -14.20 4.32
N ARG A 21 2.70 -15.29 4.80
CA ARG A 21 4.08 -15.60 4.43
C ARG A 21 4.13 -15.49 2.92
N MET A 22 4.97 -14.58 2.39
CA MET A 22 5.10 -14.42 0.95
C MET A 22 5.23 -15.81 0.34
N PRO A 23 4.38 -16.21 -0.63
CA PRO A 23 4.86 -17.23 -1.55
C PRO A 23 6.18 -16.69 -2.07
N PHE A 24 7.26 -17.47 -1.95
CA PHE A 24 8.54 -17.12 -2.58
C PHE A 24 8.26 -17.01 -4.08
N MET A 25 7.87 -15.83 -4.54
CA MET A 25 7.34 -15.64 -5.88
C MET A 25 8.43 -15.71 -6.95
N GLY A 26 9.69 -15.95 -6.56
CA GLY A 26 10.81 -16.12 -7.49
C GLY A 26 11.08 -14.91 -8.40
N TYR A 27 10.44 -13.76 -8.13
CA TYR A 27 10.59 -12.56 -8.95
C TYR A 27 11.96 -11.94 -8.72
N SER A 28 12.69 -11.69 -9.80
CA SER A 28 13.96 -10.96 -9.73
C SER A 28 13.71 -9.50 -9.34
N GLN A 29 14.67 -8.88 -8.64
CA GLN A 29 14.61 -7.46 -8.29
C GLN A 29 14.42 -6.56 -9.53
N ILE A 30 15.04 -6.95 -10.66
CA ILE A 30 14.91 -6.24 -11.94
C ILE A 30 13.47 -6.30 -12.47
N SER A 31 12.79 -7.44 -12.30
CA SER A 31 11.39 -7.61 -12.71
C SER A 31 10.46 -6.69 -11.90
N ILE A 32 10.74 -6.53 -10.60
CA ILE A 32 9.98 -5.66 -9.70
C ILE A 32 10.17 -4.19 -10.09
N VAL A 33 11.41 -3.75 -10.31
CA VAL A 33 11.71 -2.36 -10.74
C VAL A 33 11.03 -2.04 -12.07
N ARG A 34 11.15 -2.92 -13.08
CA ARG A 34 10.48 -2.73 -14.37
C ARG A 34 8.96 -2.67 -14.25
N ALA A 35 8.40 -3.44 -13.35
CA ALA A 35 6.96 -3.43 -13.12
C ALA A 35 6.46 -2.14 -12.47
N LEU A 36 7.23 -1.58 -11.52
CA LEU A 36 6.95 -0.26 -10.95
C LEU A 36 7.06 0.85 -12.01
N GLU A 37 8.08 0.81 -12.86
CA GLU A 37 8.28 1.76 -13.96
C GLU A 37 7.12 1.76 -14.98
N GLN A 38 6.48 0.62 -15.20
CA GLN A 38 5.34 0.50 -16.11
C GLN A 38 4.01 0.97 -15.50
N GLY A 39 3.98 1.24 -14.20
CA GLY A 39 2.79 1.59 -13.45
C GLY A 39 1.86 0.40 -13.20
N VAL A 40 1.15 0.47 -12.08
CA VAL A 40 0.24 -0.59 -11.60
C VAL A 40 -1.20 -0.18 -11.86
N ASP A 41 -2.08 -1.10 -12.26
CA ASP A 41 -3.50 -0.81 -12.40
C ASP A 41 -4.09 -0.26 -11.08
N ALA A 42 -4.80 0.87 -11.13
CA ALA A 42 -5.42 1.45 -9.94
C ALA A 42 -6.46 0.52 -9.30
N ARG A 43 -7.00 -0.48 -10.00
CA ARG A 43 -7.89 -1.50 -9.42
C ARG A 43 -7.30 -2.22 -8.20
N ILE A 44 -5.97 -2.32 -8.09
CA ILE A 44 -5.32 -2.92 -6.93
C ILE A 44 -5.72 -2.23 -5.61
N VAL A 45 -5.99 -0.92 -5.65
CA VAL A 45 -6.44 -0.12 -4.51
C VAL A 45 -7.81 -0.61 -4.00
N GLU A 46 -8.70 -1.04 -4.89
CA GLU A 46 -9.99 -1.62 -4.47
C GLU A 46 -9.83 -2.96 -3.76
N GLN A 47 -8.80 -3.73 -4.11
CA GLN A 47 -8.51 -5.00 -3.43
C GLN A 47 -7.91 -4.74 -2.04
N LEU A 48 -6.96 -3.79 -1.98
CA LEU A 48 -6.28 -3.38 -0.76
C LEU A 48 -7.20 -2.72 0.28
N LYS A 49 -8.35 -2.15 -0.11
CA LYS A 49 -9.31 -1.52 0.82
C LYS A 49 -9.82 -2.43 1.94
N SER A 50 -9.74 -3.75 1.74
CA SER A 50 -10.14 -4.75 2.74
C SER A 50 -9.06 -5.01 3.81
N TYR A 51 -7.85 -4.48 3.60
CA TYR A 51 -6.69 -4.63 4.47
C TYR A 51 -6.22 -3.29 5.04
N ILE A 52 -6.17 -2.26 4.19
CA ILE A 52 -5.66 -0.93 4.50
C ILE A 52 -6.77 0.09 4.27
N LEU A 53 -6.97 1.00 5.21
CA LEU A 53 -8.00 2.03 5.10
C LEU A 53 -7.84 2.87 3.83
N PHE A 54 -8.94 3.10 3.13
CA PHE A 54 -8.93 3.82 1.84
C PHE A 54 -8.41 5.26 1.96
N SER A 55 -8.63 5.90 3.11
CA SER A 55 -8.12 7.23 3.42
C SER A 55 -6.59 7.26 3.47
N ILE A 56 -5.96 6.25 4.09
CA ILE A 56 -4.49 6.11 4.13
C ILE A 56 -3.96 5.90 2.71
N GLN A 57 -4.61 5.03 1.93
CA GLN A 57 -4.22 4.82 0.52
C GLN A 57 -4.32 6.11 -0.30
N CYS A 58 -5.37 6.92 -0.11
CA CYS A 58 -5.53 8.21 -0.77
C CYS A 58 -4.39 9.18 -0.42
N GLN A 59 -4.07 9.31 0.86
CA GLN A 59 -3.00 10.18 1.36
C GLN A 59 -1.63 9.74 0.81
N THR A 60 -1.30 8.45 0.91
CA THR A 60 -0.06 7.87 0.35
C THR A 60 0.09 8.13 -1.16
N LEU A 61 -1.01 8.07 -1.91
CA LEU A 61 -1.01 8.30 -3.36
C LEU A 61 -1.03 9.79 -3.74
N GLY A 62 -1.19 10.69 -2.78
CA GLY A 62 -1.39 12.13 -3.02
C GLY A 62 -2.64 12.42 -3.85
N LEU A 63 -3.70 11.63 -3.69
CA LEU A 63 -4.95 11.74 -4.45
C LEU A 63 -6.13 11.96 -3.51
N SER A 64 -7.05 12.85 -3.90
CA SER A 64 -8.36 12.89 -3.25
C SER A 64 -9.14 11.61 -3.53
N GLU A 65 -10.09 11.26 -2.64
CA GLU A 65 -10.94 10.08 -2.84
C GLU A 65 -11.63 10.08 -4.20
N THR A 66 -12.18 11.24 -4.61
CA THR A 66 -12.84 11.40 -5.91
C THR A 66 -11.88 11.14 -7.06
N SER A 67 -10.65 11.63 -6.96
CA SER A 67 -9.62 11.42 -8.00
C SER A 67 -9.24 9.95 -8.10
N LEU A 68 -9.05 9.28 -6.97
CA LEU A 68 -8.70 7.87 -6.92
C LEU A 68 -9.84 6.96 -7.41
N LYS A 69 -11.09 7.19 -6.94
CA LYS A 69 -12.29 6.49 -7.42
C LYS A 69 -12.47 6.66 -8.93
N ARG A 70 -12.28 7.87 -9.46
CA ARG A 70 -12.32 8.12 -10.91
C ARG A 70 -11.22 7.36 -11.65
N LYS A 71 -10.02 7.29 -11.09
CA LYS A 71 -8.87 6.61 -11.69
C LYS A 71 -9.09 5.10 -11.79
N ILE A 72 -9.65 4.51 -10.73
CA ILE A 72 -10.11 3.11 -10.66
C ILE A 72 -11.18 2.86 -11.73
N LYS A 73 -12.24 3.68 -11.76
CA LYS A 73 -13.36 3.54 -12.71
C LYS A 73 -12.90 3.61 -14.18
N LEU A 74 -11.92 4.47 -14.47
CA LEU A 74 -11.36 4.65 -15.82
C LEU A 74 -10.22 3.67 -16.15
N ASN A 75 -9.95 2.69 -15.29
CA ASN A 75 -8.87 1.73 -15.44
C ASN A 75 -7.48 2.33 -15.71
N LYS A 76 -7.17 3.43 -15.04
CA LYS A 76 -5.91 4.16 -15.25
C LYS A 76 -4.82 3.65 -14.33
N LYS A 77 -3.64 3.38 -14.89
CA LYS A 77 -2.44 3.00 -14.13
C LYS A 77 -1.97 4.09 -13.18
N LEU A 78 -1.61 3.71 -11.96
CA LEU A 78 -0.79 4.48 -11.01
C LEU A 78 0.52 4.89 -11.70
N SER A 79 0.97 6.14 -11.48
CA SER A 79 2.29 6.54 -11.94
C SER A 79 3.37 5.71 -11.23
N PRO A 80 4.61 5.65 -11.75
CA PRO A 80 5.68 4.90 -11.09
C PRO A 80 5.89 5.31 -9.64
N LYS A 81 5.86 6.63 -9.36
CA LYS A 81 5.93 7.16 -7.99
C LYS A 81 4.75 6.71 -7.11
N GLN A 82 3.54 6.69 -7.67
CA GLN A 82 2.35 6.21 -6.94
C GLN A 82 2.40 4.71 -6.66
N ALA A 83 2.89 3.92 -7.61
CA ALA A 83 3.09 2.49 -7.46
C ALA A 83 4.14 2.18 -6.39
N ASP A 84 5.26 2.91 -6.41
CA ASP A 84 6.31 2.78 -5.39
C ASP A 84 5.80 3.17 -4.00
N ASN A 85 5.14 4.32 -3.86
CA ASN A 85 4.51 4.73 -2.60
C ASN A 85 3.52 3.68 -2.07
N LEU A 86 2.72 3.07 -2.95
CA LEU A 86 1.78 2.02 -2.57
C LEU A 86 2.50 0.74 -2.11
N LEU A 87 3.60 0.38 -2.77
CA LEU A 87 4.45 -0.74 -2.36
C LEU A 87 5.01 -0.50 -0.96
N GLN A 88 5.63 0.66 -0.71
CA GLN A 88 6.15 1.03 0.60
C GLN A 88 5.06 0.98 1.67
N LEU A 89 3.86 1.50 1.38
CA LEU A 89 2.73 1.41 2.30
C LEU A 89 2.39 -0.04 2.65
N THR A 90 2.31 -0.94 1.67
CA THR A 90 2.00 -2.36 1.95
C THR A 90 3.10 -3.05 2.76
N ILE A 91 4.38 -2.73 2.50
CA ILE A 91 5.52 -3.25 3.28
C ILE A 91 5.43 -2.78 4.72
N SER A 92 5.23 -1.48 4.95
CA SER A 92 5.06 -0.90 6.29
C SER A 92 3.83 -1.45 7.00
N TRP A 93 2.73 -1.63 6.27
CA TRP A 93 1.50 -2.23 6.81
C TRP A 93 1.75 -3.66 7.27
N HIS A 94 2.50 -4.46 6.50
CA HIS A 94 2.89 -5.80 6.87
C HIS A 94 3.73 -5.84 8.16
N ALA A 95 4.67 -4.91 8.31
CA ALA A 95 5.46 -4.81 9.54
C ALA A 95 4.59 -4.44 10.75
N LEU A 96 3.67 -3.47 10.58
CA LEU A 96 2.76 -3.02 11.63
C LEU A 96 1.81 -4.12 12.08
N ILE A 97 1.13 -4.78 11.13
CA ILE A 97 0.17 -5.83 11.48
C ILE A 97 0.86 -7.00 12.18
N ASN A 98 2.12 -7.33 11.82
CA ASN A 98 2.91 -8.32 12.55
C ASN A 98 3.30 -7.83 13.95
N PHE A 99 3.71 -6.57 14.09
CA PHE A 99 4.04 -5.97 15.40
C PHE A 99 2.86 -6.03 16.38
N PHE A 100 1.64 -5.79 15.88
CA PHE A 100 0.41 -5.89 16.64
C PHE A 100 -0.17 -7.32 16.71
N ASN A 101 0.60 -8.37 16.38
CA ASN A 101 0.16 -9.78 16.40
C ASN A 101 -1.16 -10.04 15.64
N HIS A 102 -1.34 -9.36 14.51
CA HIS A 102 -2.55 -9.35 13.70
C HIS A 102 -3.81 -8.77 14.37
N ASP A 103 -3.67 -8.11 15.51
CA ASP A 103 -4.76 -7.37 16.16
C ASP A 103 -5.04 -6.06 15.40
N ARG A 104 -5.98 -6.15 14.45
CA ARG A 104 -6.41 -5.02 13.63
C ARG A 104 -7.13 -3.93 14.43
N GLN A 105 -7.80 -4.28 15.52
CA GLN A 105 -8.51 -3.29 16.33
C GLN A 105 -7.51 -2.45 17.11
N LEU A 106 -6.52 -3.10 17.73
CA LEU A 106 -5.44 -2.42 18.43
C LEU A 106 -4.61 -1.56 17.48
N LEU A 107 -4.22 -2.09 16.32
CA LEU A 107 -3.54 -1.32 15.28
C LEU A 107 -4.39 -0.10 14.85
N SER A 108 -5.69 -0.29 14.61
CA SER A 108 -6.57 0.82 14.23
C SER A 108 -6.67 1.88 15.33
N SER A 109 -6.75 1.48 16.60
CA SER A 109 -6.77 2.43 17.72
C SER A 109 -5.46 3.21 17.79
N TRP A 110 -4.33 2.51 17.66
CA TRP A 110 -3.00 3.12 17.71
C TRP A 110 -2.78 4.12 16.57
N LEU A 111 -3.22 3.79 15.34
CA LEU A 111 -3.09 4.65 14.17
C LEU A 111 -3.71 6.05 14.34
N TYR A 112 -4.74 6.16 15.17
CA TYR A 112 -5.45 7.41 15.45
C TYR A 112 -5.22 7.95 16.86
N THR A 113 -4.28 7.38 17.59
CA THR A 113 -3.86 7.90 18.89
C THR A 113 -2.85 9.02 18.66
N ASP A 114 -3.09 10.17 19.27
CA ASP A 114 -2.14 11.28 19.24
C ASP A 114 -0.83 10.84 19.92
N LEU A 115 0.31 11.17 19.31
CA LEU A 115 1.63 10.96 19.87
C LEU A 115 2.13 12.29 20.45
N PRO A 116 2.08 12.50 21.78
CA PRO A 116 2.53 13.76 22.39
C PRO A 116 4.01 14.06 22.14
N ALA A 117 4.82 13.01 21.95
CA ALA A 117 6.24 13.12 21.63
C ALA A 117 6.50 13.64 20.20
N LEU A 118 5.48 13.68 19.35
CA LEU A 118 5.55 14.14 17.95
C LEU A 118 4.53 15.25 17.70
N ASP A 119 4.46 16.23 18.60
CA ASP A 119 3.57 17.40 18.51
C ASP A 119 2.07 17.05 18.34
N GLY A 120 1.64 15.90 18.87
CA GLY A 120 0.26 15.43 18.75
C GLY A 120 -0.10 14.90 17.36
N THR A 121 0.88 14.58 16.52
CA THR A 121 0.63 13.87 15.25
C THR A 121 0.19 12.43 15.49
N THR A 122 -0.56 11.87 14.53
CA THR A 122 -1.02 10.48 14.58
C THR A 122 -0.13 9.59 13.72
N PRO A 123 0.07 8.31 14.06
CA PRO A 123 0.85 7.41 13.21
C PRO A 123 0.29 7.29 11.78
N ALA A 124 -1.03 7.40 11.60
CA ALA A 124 -1.66 7.39 10.28
C ALA A 124 -1.19 8.55 9.39
N SER A 125 -0.97 9.76 9.96
CA SER A 125 -0.47 10.89 9.17
C SER A 125 0.98 10.69 8.76
N MET A 126 1.80 10.05 9.60
CA MET A 126 3.19 9.73 9.30
C MET A 126 3.35 8.65 8.23
N LEU A 127 2.49 7.63 8.23
CA LEU A 127 2.51 6.58 7.18
C LEU A 127 2.24 7.13 5.77
N SER A 128 1.66 8.33 5.69
CA SER A 128 1.40 9.01 4.43
C SER A 128 2.52 9.94 3.96
N THR A 129 3.49 10.26 4.81
CA THR A 129 4.64 11.10 4.45
C THR A 129 5.81 10.19 4.06
N ASN A 130 6.56 10.58 3.02
CA ASN A 130 7.67 9.79 2.45
C ASN A 130 8.90 9.60 3.40
N PHE A 131 8.74 9.81 4.71
CA PHE A 131 9.76 9.62 5.72
C PHE A 131 9.33 8.49 6.67
N GLY A 132 9.64 7.26 6.25
CA GLY A 132 9.97 6.14 7.12
C GLY A 132 11.46 5.85 6.98
#